data_AF-A0ABD4WSS4-F1
#
_entry.id   AF-A0ABD4WSS4-F1
#
_cell.length_a   1.000
_cell.length_b   1.000
_cell.length_c   1.000
_cell.angle_alpha   90.00
_cell.angle_beta   90.00
_cell.angle_gamma   90.00
#
_symmetry.space_group_name_H-M   'P 1'
#
loop_
_entity.id
_entity.type
_entity.pdbx_description
1 polymer ?
#
loop_
_entity_poly.entity_id
_entity_poly.type
_entity_poly.pdbx_seq_one_letter_code
_entity_poly.pdbx_strand_id
1 'polypeptide(L)'
;MIQTPHNNNIQTDTHFEQQDRMGRFLTFLARNIQDGEETGTSAKGIAVNEQSALLVEKDGSAKVATQPGSTNAAVYLAKTNKAPTTCISGQPLTFNNISIYKLFNGSTFNLSTWTGSGGLAYTLNVNGGVITSSTGKVYGGNQP
;
A
#
# COMPACT_ATOMS: atom_id res chain seq x y z
N MET A 1 -5.76 15.60 -0.48
CA MET A 1 -4.37 15.64 0.02
C MET A 1 -3.56 16.64 -0.80
N ILE A 2 -2.45 17.13 -0.26
CA ILE A 2 -1.52 17.99 -1.02
C ILE A 2 -0.83 17.14 -2.10
N GLN A 3 -0.97 17.56 -3.36
CA GLN A 3 -0.20 17.00 -4.47
C GLN A 3 1.20 17.59 -4.48
N THR A 4 2.20 16.73 -4.66
CA THR A 4 3.62 17.04 -4.83
C THR A 4 4.12 16.28 -6.06
N PRO A 5 5.28 16.65 -6.63
CA PRO A 5 5.83 15.96 -7.79
C PRO A 5 6.02 14.44 -7.59
N HIS A 6 6.15 14.00 -6.34
CA HIS A 6 6.48 12.62 -5.98
C HIS A 6 5.28 11.79 -5.49
N ASN A 7 4.07 12.38 -5.39
CA ASN A 7 2.86 11.68 -4.98
C ASN A 7 1.69 11.80 -5.95
N ASN A 8 1.96 12.24 -7.19
CA ASN A 8 0.93 12.31 -8.21
C ASN A 8 0.36 10.91 -8.45
N ASN A 9 -0.98 10.81 -8.52
CA ASN A 9 -1.73 9.57 -8.71
C ASN A 9 -1.51 8.44 -7.68
N ILE A 10 -1.00 8.77 -6.49
CA ILE A 10 -0.91 7.79 -5.40
C ILE A 10 -2.24 7.73 -4.63
N GLN A 11 -2.87 6.56 -4.62
CA GLN A 11 -4.04 6.30 -3.79
C GLN A 11 -3.64 6.23 -2.31
N THR A 12 -4.46 6.80 -1.43
CA THR A 12 -4.14 6.78 0.00
C THR A 12 -5.28 6.32 0.89
N ASP A 13 -4.92 5.70 2.01
CA ASP A 13 -5.86 5.27 3.05
C ASP A 13 -5.28 5.52 4.44
N THR A 14 -6.13 5.79 5.44
CA THR A 14 -5.72 6.05 6.84
C THR A 14 -6.49 5.13 7.78
N HIS A 15 -6.11 5.04 9.06
CA HIS A 15 -6.75 4.14 10.04
C HIS A 15 -6.81 2.70 9.51
N PHE A 16 -5.72 2.28 8.87
CA PHE A 16 -5.77 1.26 7.83
C PHE A 16 -6.02 -0.16 8.34
N GLU A 17 -5.09 -0.71 9.13
CA GLU A 17 -5.21 -2.05 9.68
C GLU A 17 -6.27 -2.15 10.77
N GLN A 18 -6.40 -1.11 11.59
CA GLN A 18 -7.37 -1.03 12.67
C GLN A 18 -8.82 -1.17 12.20
N GLN A 19 -9.10 -0.86 10.93
CA GLN A 19 -10.44 -0.94 10.34
C GLN A 19 -10.53 -1.95 9.19
N ASP A 20 -9.59 -2.89 9.08
CA ASP A 20 -9.58 -3.94 8.05
C ASP A 20 -9.72 -3.41 6.60
N ARG A 21 -9.05 -2.29 6.30
CA ARG A 21 -9.21 -1.55 5.03
C ARG A 21 -8.40 -2.11 3.86
N MET A 22 -7.69 -3.24 4.00
CA MET A 22 -6.84 -3.79 2.92
C MET A 22 -7.64 -4.09 1.66
N GLY A 23 -8.81 -4.72 1.78
CA GLY A 23 -9.66 -5.04 0.62
C GLY A 23 -10.10 -3.81 -0.16
N ARG A 24 -10.52 -2.75 0.54
CA ARG A 24 -10.88 -1.47 -0.07
C ARG A 24 -9.70 -0.84 -0.79
N PHE A 25 -8.53 -0.81 -0.14
CA PHE A 25 -7.32 -0.23 -0.70
C PHE A 25 -6.86 -0.93 -1.99
N LEU A 26 -6.86 -2.26 -2.01
CA LEU A 26 -6.55 -3.03 -3.23
C LEU A 26 -7.60 -2.81 -4.33
N THR A 27 -8.87 -2.63 -3.96
CA THR A 27 -9.94 -2.31 -4.91
C THR A 27 -9.74 -0.95 -5.57
N PHE A 28 -9.36 0.08 -4.80
CA PHE A 28 -9.07 1.39 -5.40
C PHE A 28 -7.87 1.35 -6.36
N LEU A 29 -6.82 0.59 -6.04
CA LEU A 29 -5.72 0.38 -6.99
C LEU A 29 -6.19 -0.30 -8.28
N ALA A 30 -7.05 -1.30 -8.17
CA ALA A 30 -7.64 -1.96 -9.33
C ALA A 30 -8.52 -1.00 -10.15
N ARG A 31 -9.23 -0.08 -9.51
CA ARG A 31 -10.05 0.94 -10.16
C ARG A 31 -9.22 1.99 -10.88
N ASN A 32 -8.13 2.48 -10.29
CA ASN A 32 -7.22 3.40 -10.98
C ASN A 32 -6.70 2.79 -12.29
N ILE A 33 -6.43 1.48 -12.31
CA ILE A 33 -6.06 0.77 -13.54
C ILE A 33 -7.25 0.63 -14.50
N GLN A 34 -8.41 0.20 -14.00
CA GLN A 34 -9.61 -0.05 -14.79
C GLN A 34 -10.15 1.23 -15.47
N ASP A 35 -10.01 2.36 -14.80
CA ASP A 35 -10.54 3.66 -15.23
C ASP A 35 -9.51 4.46 -16.06
N GLY A 36 -8.32 3.90 -16.28
CA GLY A 36 -7.29 4.47 -17.17
C GLY A 36 -6.40 5.54 -16.53
N GLU A 37 -6.52 5.77 -15.23
CA GLU A 37 -5.68 6.72 -14.48
C GLU A 37 -4.24 6.19 -14.31
N GLU A 38 -4.09 4.87 -14.25
CA GLU A 38 -2.80 4.19 -14.12
C GLU A 38 -2.74 2.94 -15.00
N THR A 39 -1.53 2.40 -15.20
CA THR A 39 -1.32 1.13 -15.89
C THR A 39 -1.23 -0.03 -14.89
N GLY A 40 -1.43 -1.26 -15.37
CA GLY A 40 -1.37 -2.46 -14.54
C GLY A 40 -0.07 -2.63 -13.74
N THR A 41 1.04 -2.00 -14.16
CA THR A 41 2.35 -2.12 -13.51
C THR A 41 2.82 -0.84 -12.81
N SER A 42 2.01 0.23 -12.83
CA SER A 42 2.38 1.55 -12.31
C SER A 42 1.53 2.03 -11.14
N ALA A 43 0.33 1.48 -10.92
CA ALA A 43 -0.54 1.94 -9.85
C ALA A 43 0.11 1.73 -8.48
N LYS A 44 0.08 2.80 -7.69
CA LYS A 44 0.73 2.91 -6.38
C LYS A 44 -0.25 3.35 -5.32
N GLY A 45 -0.03 2.88 -4.10
CA GLY A 45 -0.82 3.32 -2.96
C GLY A 45 0.00 3.43 -1.68
N ILE A 46 -0.45 4.29 -0.77
CA ILE A 46 0.11 4.47 0.57
C ILE A 46 -1.01 4.39 1.59
N ALA A 47 -0.95 3.42 2.48
CA ALA A 47 -1.91 3.30 3.57
C ALA A 47 -1.22 3.45 4.93
N VAL A 48 -1.84 4.18 5.86
CA VAL A 48 -1.22 4.60 7.11
C VAL A 48 -2.06 4.10 8.29
N ASN A 49 -1.44 3.37 9.21
CA ASN A 49 -2.09 2.98 10.46
C ASN A 49 -2.31 4.20 11.36
N GLU A 50 -3.18 4.06 12.35
CA GLU A 50 -3.29 5.05 13.41
C GLU A 50 -1.92 5.31 14.07
N GLN A 51 -1.76 6.51 14.64
CA GLN A 51 -0.53 6.90 15.36
C GLN A 51 0.75 6.85 14.51
N SER A 52 0.61 6.87 13.19
CA SER A 52 1.69 6.79 12.21
C SER A 52 1.61 7.94 11.22
N ALA A 53 2.75 8.37 10.71
CA ALA A 53 2.85 9.33 9.62
C ALA A 53 4.00 8.95 8.70
N LEU A 54 3.84 9.18 7.40
CA LEU A 54 4.92 9.13 6.42
C LEU A 54 5.36 10.56 6.10
N LEU A 55 6.58 10.90 6.50
CA LEU A 55 7.16 12.22 6.25
C LEU A 55 7.91 12.11 4.93
N VAL A 56 7.51 12.90 3.93
CA VAL A 56 8.10 12.87 2.58
C VAL A 56 8.84 14.18 2.33
N GLU A 57 10.12 14.07 2.01
CA GLU A 57 11.00 15.17 1.68
C GLU A 57 10.91 15.54 0.19
N LYS A 58 11.48 16.69 -0.17
CA LYS A 58 11.44 17.23 -1.55
C LYS A 58 12.05 16.29 -2.59
N ASP A 59 13.04 15.48 -2.24
CA ASP A 59 13.71 14.53 -3.14
C ASP A 59 12.96 13.17 -3.26
N GLY A 60 11.84 13.04 -2.58
CA GLY A 60 11.04 11.82 -2.50
C GLY A 60 11.51 10.83 -1.44
N SER A 61 12.59 11.11 -0.70
CA SER A 61 12.94 10.32 0.49
C SER A 61 11.85 10.46 1.54
N ALA A 62 11.60 9.38 2.26
CA ALA A 62 10.53 9.32 3.24
C ALA A 62 10.90 8.44 4.44
N LYS A 63 10.38 8.83 5.60
CA LYS A 63 10.56 8.12 6.87
C LYS A 63 9.25 8.03 7.63
N VAL A 64 9.09 6.95 8.39
CA VAL A 64 7.95 6.80 9.29
C VAL A 64 8.21 7.55 10.59
N ALA A 65 7.27 8.38 11.02
CA ALA A 65 7.17 8.83 12.40
C ALA A 65 6.00 8.12 13.08
N THR A 66 6.16 7.82 14.36
CA THR A 66 5.15 7.12 15.16
C THR A 66 4.94 7.84 16.48
N GLN A 67 3.73 7.74 17.03
CA GLN A 67 3.48 8.21 18.40
C GLN A 67 4.32 7.35 19.37
N PRO A 68 5.03 7.96 20.35
CA PRO A 68 5.74 7.19 21.38
C PRO A 68 4.82 6.18 22.07
N GLY A 69 5.29 4.94 22.19
CA GLY A 69 4.54 3.84 22.83
C GLY A 69 3.48 3.18 21.94
N SER A 70 3.34 3.57 20.66
CA SER A 70 2.45 2.88 19.72
C SER A 70 2.93 1.45 19.45
N THR A 71 2.00 0.50 19.43
CA THR A 71 2.29 -0.94 19.27
C THR A 71 1.94 -1.48 17.88
N ASN A 72 1.10 -0.76 17.11
CA ASN A 72 0.69 -1.15 15.76
C ASN A 72 0.91 -0.03 14.73
N ALA A 73 1.90 0.84 14.97
CA ALA A 73 2.22 1.90 14.03
C ALA A 73 2.95 1.34 12.80
N ALA A 74 2.44 1.64 11.61
CA ALA A 74 2.96 1.16 10.35
C ALA A 74 2.49 2.02 9.16
N VAL A 75 3.23 1.94 8.06
CA VAL A 75 2.84 2.48 6.76
C VAL A 75 3.00 1.39 5.71
N TYR A 76 2.04 1.25 4.81
CA TYR A 76 1.98 0.23 3.77
C TYR A 76 2.12 0.89 2.40
N LEU A 77 3.09 0.44 1.61
CA LEU A 77 3.34 0.92 0.25
C LEU A 77 2.95 -0.19 -0.70
N ALA A 78 2.00 0.06 -1.58
CA ALA A 78 1.58 -0.88 -2.58
C ALA A 78 2.06 -0.48 -3.97
N LYS A 79 2.47 -1.47 -4.77
CA LYS A 79 2.68 -1.32 -6.21
C LYS A 79 2.09 -2.52 -6.94
N THR A 80 1.36 -2.25 -8.00
CA THR A 80 0.77 -3.28 -8.85
C THR A 80 1.81 -3.76 -9.85
N ASN A 81 1.85 -5.07 -10.14
CA ASN A 81 2.78 -5.65 -11.11
C ASN A 81 2.09 -6.27 -12.33
N LYS A 82 0.76 -6.21 -12.38
CA LYS A 82 -0.08 -6.61 -13.52
C LYS A 82 -1.47 -5.99 -13.37
N ALA A 83 -2.25 -5.93 -14.45
CA ALA A 83 -3.64 -5.48 -14.36
C ALA A 83 -4.51 -6.49 -13.58
N PRO A 84 -5.61 -6.03 -12.92
CA PRO A 84 -6.61 -6.93 -12.37
C PRO A 84 -7.26 -7.76 -13.48
N THR A 85 -7.59 -9.01 -13.19
CA THR A 85 -8.32 -9.90 -14.11
C THR A 85 -9.83 -9.62 -14.06
N THR A 86 -10.35 -9.19 -12.91
CA THR A 86 -11.77 -8.83 -12.75
C THR A 86 -11.88 -7.61 -11.86
N CYS A 87 -12.42 -6.52 -12.39
CA CYS A 87 -12.69 -5.27 -11.69
C CYS A 87 -14.02 -4.65 -12.17
N ILE A 88 -15.10 -5.42 -12.06
CA ILE A 88 -16.42 -5.10 -12.61
C ILE A 88 -17.40 -4.90 -11.45
N SER A 89 -18.28 -3.90 -11.55
CA SER A 89 -19.31 -3.65 -10.54
C SER A 89 -20.18 -4.89 -10.31
N GLY A 90 -20.42 -5.23 -9.04
CA GLY A 90 -21.20 -6.41 -8.64
C GLY A 90 -20.46 -7.75 -8.76
N GLN A 91 -19.21 -7.78 -9.26
CA GLN A 91 -18.40 -8.99 -9.33
C GLN A 91 -17.24 -8.95 -8.31
N PRO A 92 -16.95 -10.06 -7.61
CA PRO A 92 -15.80 -10.12 -6.71
C PRO A 92 -14.47 -9.86 -7.45
N LEU A 93 -13.62 -9.02 -6.85
CA LEU A 93 -12.32 -8.63 -7.38
C LEU A 93 -11.40 -9.86 -7.57
N THR A 94 -10.73 -9.94 -8.72
CA THR A 94 -9.58 -10.84 -8.91
C THR A 94 -8.39 -10.01 -9.37
N PHE A 95 -7.37 -9.93 -8.52
CA PHE A 95 -6.21 -9.07 -8.69
C PHE A 95 -4.99 -9.64 -7.96
N ASN A 96 -3.95 -10.01 -8.70
CA ASN A 96 -2.83 -10.78 -8.16
C ASN A 96 -1.49 -10.07 -8.35
N ASN A 97 -0.49 -10.57 -7.62
CA ASN A 97 0.90 -10.12 -7.67
C ASN A 97 1.03 -8.63 -7.34
N ILE A 98 0.38 -8.20 -6.26
CA ILE A 98 0.49 -6.83 -5.75
C ILE A 98 1.61 -6.81 -4.73
N SER A 99 2.66 -6.02 -4.97
CA SER A 99 3.75 -5.85 -4.03
C SER A 99 3.32 -4.93 -2.90
N ILE A 100 3.52 -5.37 -1.65
CA ILE A 100 3.38 -4.56 -0.45
C ILE A 100 4.73 -4.44 0.24
N TYR A 101 5.05 -3.23 0.68
CA TYR A 101 6.17 -2.96 1.58
C TYR A 101 5.61 -2.31 2.85
N LYS A 102 5.70 -3.02 3.98
CA LYS A 102 5.29 -2.51 5.29
C LYS A 102 6.49 -1.85 5.98
N LEU A 103 6.39 -0.55 6.20
CA LEU A 103 7.35 0.23 6.97
C LEU A 103 6.95 0.23 8.45
N PHE A 104 7.97 0.14 9.30
CA PHE A 104 7.90 0.30 10.74
C PHE A 104 8.60 1.59 11.17
N ASN A 105 8.62 1.86 12.48
CA ASN A 105 9.45 2.94 13.02
C ASN A 105 10.93 2.71 12.65
N GLY A 106 11.58 3.73 12.09
CA GLY A 106 12.96 3.67 11.62
C GLY A 106 13.14 3.14 10.18
N SER A 107 12.12 2.56 9.55
CA SER A 107 12.18 2.19 8.14
C SER A 107 12.23 3.44 7.25
N THR A 108 12.87 3.31 6.09
CA THR A 108 12.97 4.38 5.08
C THR A 108 12.38 3.92 3.76
N PHE A 109 11.93 4.89 2.96
CA PHE A 109 11.42 4.66 1.61
C PHE A 109 11.79 5.83 0.69
N ASN A 110 11.85 5.60 -0.61
CA ASN A 110 12.01 6.64 -1.60
C ASN A 110 10.89 6.50 -2.63
N LEU A 111 10.02 7.52 -2.71
CA LEU A 111 8.85 7.52 -3.59
C LEU A 111 9.22 7.65 -5.07
N SER A 112 10.37 8.28 -5.37
CA SER A 112 10.87 8.47 -6.73
C SER A 112 11.31 7.14 -7.35
N THR A 113 11.98 6.28 -6.57
CA THR A 113 12.42 4.95 -7.01
C THR A 113 11.44 3.83 -6.65
N TRP A 114 10.50 4.11 -5.74
CA TRP A 114 9.58 3.14 -5.14
C TRP A 114 10.30 1.97 -4.44
N THR A 115 11.33 2.30 -3.66
CA THR A 115 12.15 1.32 -2.92
C THR A 115 12.28 1.73 -1.46
N GLY A 116 12.50 0.76 -0.57
CA GLY A 116 12.67 1.01 0.86
C GLY A 116 13.68 0.10 1.53
N SER A 117 13.97 0.41 2.79
CA SER A 117 14.89 -0.35 3.65
C SER A 117 14.34 -0.47 5.07
N GLY A 118 14.67 -1.59 5.73
CA GLY A 118 14.26 -1.86 7.10
C GLY A 118 12.76 -2.13 7.29
N GLY A 119 12.03 -2.42 6.22
CA GLY A 119 10.62 -2.83 6.23
C GLY A 119 10.42 -4.27 5.74
N LEU A 120 9.18 -4.75 5.83
CA LEU A 120 8.78 -6.09 5.42
C LEU A 120 8.20 -6.07 3.99
N ALA A 121 8.83 -6.77 3.06
CA ALA A 121 8.30 -6.97 1.71
C ALA A 121 7.45 -8.24 1.63
N TYR A 122 6.28 -8.15 1.01
CA TYR A 122 5.43 -9.31 0.74
C TYR A 122 4.49 -9.05 -0.44
N THR A 123 3.78 -10.09 -0.88
CA THR A 123 2.80 -9.96 -1.96
C THR A 123 1.41 -10.33 -1.50
N LEU A 124 0.42 -9.65 -2.08
CA LEU A 124 -0.99 -9.94 -1.90
C LEU A 124 -1.62 -10.39 -3.21
N ASN A 125 -2.56 -11.32 -3.07
CA ASN A 125 -3.46 -11.73 -4.13
C ASN A 125 -4.90 -11.62 -3.64
N VAL A 126 -5.78 -11.12 -4.49
CA VAL A 126 -7.23 -11.19 -4.33
C VAL A 126 -7.75 -12.19 -5.36
N ASN A 127 -8.38 -13.27 -4.90
CA ASN A 127 -8.97 -14.29 -5.75
C ASN A 127 -10.46 -14.39 -5.44
N GLY A 128 -11.32 -13.92 -6.35
CA GLY A 128 -12.77 -13.92 -6.12
C GLY A 128 -13.17 -13.20 -4.83
N GLY A 129 -12.56 -12.06 -4.53
CA GLY A 129 -12.81 -11.27 -3.33
C GLY A 129 -12.05 -11.71 -2.07
N VAL A 130 -11.35 -12.85 -2.09
CA VAL A 130 -10.59 -13.36 -0.93
C VAL A 130 -9.13 -12.94 -1.03
N ILE A 131 -8.61 -12.30 0.04
CA ILE A 131 -7.21 -11.86 0.11
C ILE A 131 -6.34 -12.98 0.67
N THR A 132 -5.22 -13.23 0.00
CA THR A 132 -4.16 -14.13 0.47
C THR A 132 -2.82 -13.40 0.45
N SER A 133 -1.92 -13.81 1.35
CA SER A 133 -0.63 -13.15 1.56
C SER A 133 0.50 -14.16 1.50
N SER A 134 1.62 -13.77 0.89
CA SER A 134 2.84 -14.60 0.87
C SER A 134 3.44 -14.83 2.26
N THR A 135 3.04 -14.05 3.27
CA THR A 135 3.46 -14.22 4.67
C THR A 135 2.42 -14.96 5.53
N GLY A 136 1.30 -15.39 4.93
CA GLY A 136 0.16 -15.95 5.66
C GLY A 136 -0.66 -14.92 6.46
N LYS A 137 -0.24 -13.66 6.51
CA LYS A 137 -0.94 -12.55 7.18
C LYS A 137 -1.21 -11.41 6.21
N VAL A 138 -2.47 -10.97 6.09
CA VAL A 138 -2.87 -9.89 5.17
C VAL A 138 -2.09 -8.60 5.43
N TYR A 139 -1.88 -8.27 6.70
CA TYR A 139 -1.13 -7.10 7.16
C TYR A 139 0.36 -7.37 7.43
N GLY A 140 0.89 -8.50 6.94
CA GLY A 140 2.26 -8.91 7.19
C GLY A 140 2.55 -9.26 8.65
N GLY A 141 3.82 -9.53 8.94
CA GLY A 141 4.31 -9.69 10.30
C GLY A 141 4.46 -8.36 11.05
N ASN A 142 4.88 -8.45 12.31
CA ASN A 142 5.15 -7.29 13.16
C ASN A 142 6.64 -6.91 13.16
N GLN A 143 7.46 -7.57 12.36
CA GLN A 143 8.90 -7.35 12.22
C GLN A 143 9.28 -7.43 10.73
N PRO A 144 10.39 -6.78 10.32
CA PRO A 144 10.94 -6.87 8.96
C PRO A 144 11.23 -8.29 8.48
#